data_AF-A0A9E5QVJ8-F1
#
_entry.id   AF-A0A9E5QVJ8-F1
#
_cell.length_a   1.000
_cell.length_b   1.000
_cell.length_c   1.000
_cell.angle_alpha   90.00
_cell.angle_beta   90.00
_cell.angle_gamma   90.00
#
_symmetry.space_group_name_H-M   'P 1'
#
loop_
_entity.id
_entity.type
_entity.pdbx_description
1 polymer ?
#
loop_
_entity_poly.entity_id
_entity_poly.type
_entity_poly.pdbx_seq_one_letter_code
_entity_poly.pdbx_strand_id
1 'polypeptide(L)'
;MGIVRNILAVVVGVLVGGAVNMALVVVGPQLVPPPPGADMTTAEGLAAAMPRLGARHFVFPFLAHALGTLSGALAAYLVAASWRLGIAHFVGAFFLAGGIAASFMIPAPAWFIALDLLAAYVPMAWLGTRIGERMRPAATT
;
A
#
# COMPACT_ATOMS: atom_id res chain seq x y z
N MET A 1 16.57 -4.75 24.42
CA MET A 1 16.47 -5.37 23.07
C MET A 1 15.10 -5.24 22.39
N GLY A 2 13.97 -5.10 23.10
CA GLY A 2 12.65 -4.97 22.45
C GLY A 2 12.47 -3.72 21.57
N ILE A 3 13.02 -2.57 21.97
CA ILE A 3 12.88 -1.30 21.24
C ILE A 3 13.54 -1.36 19.86
N VAL A 4 14.80 -1.81 19.77
CA VAL A 4 15.51 -1.96 18.50
C VAL A 4 14.74 -2.87 17.55
N ARG A 5 14.22 -4.00 18.05
CA ARG A 5 13.41 -4.92 17.25
C ARG A 5 12.09 -4.29 16.77
N ASN A 6 11.46 -3.43 17.58
CA ASN A 6 10.25 -2.70 17.18
C ASN A 6 10.54 -1.65 16.09
N ILE A 7 11.67 -0.94 16.18
CA ILE A 7 12.10 -0.02 15.12
C ILE A 7 12.36 -0.80 13.83
N LEU A 8 13.08 -1.92 13.92
CA LEU A 8 13.31 -2.81 12.77
C LEU A 8 11.99 -3.35 12.20
N ALA A 9 10.99 -3.62 13.03
CA ALA A 9 9.68 -4.06 12.55
C ALA A 9 8.99 -3.02 11.67
N VAL A 10 9.07 -1.73 12.04
CA VAL A 10 8.56 -0.64 11.20
C VAL A 10 9.32 -0.59 9.88
N VAL A 11 10.66 -0.60 9.92
CA VAL A 11 11.51 -0.55 8.72
C VAL A 11 11.20 -1.73 7.79
N VAL A 12 11.18 -2.95 8.33
CA VAL A 12 10.85 -4.15 7.54
C VAL A 12 9.43 -4.06 6.98
N GLY A 13 8.46 -3.59 7.76
CA GLY A 13 7.09 -3.39 7.28
C GLY A 13 7.02 -2.44 6.08
N VAL A 14 7.69 -1.29 6.17
CA VAL A 14 7.74 -0.31 5.07
C VAL A 14 8.44 -0.89 3.85
N LEU A 15 9.57 -1.56 4.03
CA LEU A 15 10.33 -2.15 2.90
C LEU A 15 9.57 -3.29 2.22
N VAL A 16 8.96 -4.20 2.98
CA VAL A 16 8.17 -5.31 2.43
C VAL A 16 6.95 -4.78 1.70
N GLY A 17 6.19 -3.88 2.34
CA GLY A 17 5.00 -3.29 1.70
C GLY A 17 5.36 -2.48 0.46
N GLY A 18 6.46 -1.72 0.50
CA GLY A 18 6.97 -0.96 -0.63
C GLY A 18 7.42 -1.86 -1.78
N ALA A 19 8.09 -2.99 -1.48
CA ALA A 19 8.50 -3.96 -2.49
C ALA A 19 7.29 -4.60 -3.18
N VAL A 20 6.25 -4.99 -2.43
CA VAL A 20 5.01 -5.53 -3.01
C VAL A 20 4.30 -4.49 -3.87
N ASN A 21 4.22 -3.24 -3.39
CA ASN A 21 3.65 -2.13 -4.15
C ASN A 21 4.40 -1.92 -5.48
N MET A 22 5.73 -1.77 -5.43
CA MET A 22 6.56 -1.54 -6.61
C MET A 22 6.47 -2.69 -7.61
N ALA A 23 6.44 -3.94 -7.14
CA ALA A 23 6.25 -5.09 -8.02
C ALA A 23 4.94 -5.00 -8.82
N LEU A 24 3.84 -4.62 -8.16
CA LEU A 24 2.54 -4.46 -8.80
C LEU A 24 2.49 -3.26 -9.75
N VAL A 25 3.15 -2.15 -9.41
CA VAL A 25 3.28 -0.98 -10.30
C VAL A 25 4.07 -1.33 -11.57
N VAL A 26 5.13 -2.13 -11.47
CA VAL A 26 5.96 -2.54 -12.62
C VAL A 26 5.26 -3.57 -13.50
N VAL A 27 4.58 -4.55 -12.89
CA VAL A 27 3.90 -5.64 -13.64
C VAL A 27 2.57 -5.17 -14.23
N GLY A 28 1.87 -4.26 -13.55
CA GLY A 28 0.53 -3.83 -13.95
C GLY A 28 0.38 -3.37 -15.40
N PRO A 29 1.23 -2.45 -15.90
CA PRO A 29 1.19 -2.00 -17.29
C PRO A 29 1.46 -3.11 -18.32
N GLN A 30 2.08 -4.22 -17.93
CA GLN A 30 2.29 -5.37 -18.83
C GLN A 30 0.99 -6.18 -19.00
N LEU A 31 0.13 -6.20 -17.98
CA LEU A 31 -1.13 -6.94 -17.98
C LEU A 31 -2.32 -6.07 -18.38
N VAL A 32 -2.28 -4.78 -18.05
CA VAL A 32 -3.24 -3.76 -18.49
C VAL A 32 -2.47 -2.65 -19.19
N PRO A 33 -2.24 -2.79 -20.51
CA PRO A 33 -1.46 -1.83 -21.27
C PRO A 33 -2.05 -0.43 -21.23
N PRO A 34 -1.20 0.61 -21.25
CA PRO A 34 -1.67 1.97 -21.38
C PRO A 34 -2.33 2.20 -22.75
N PRO A 35 -3.17 3.24 -22.89
CA PRO A 35 -3.72 3.60 -24.19
C PRO A 35 -2.61 3.83 -25.24
N PRO A 36 -2.84 3.50 -26.53
CA PRO A 36 -1.85 3.73 -27.58
C PRO A 36 -1.32 5.18 -27.57
N GLY A 37 0.00 5.32 -27.69
CA GLY A 37 0.70 6.61 -27.67
C GLY A 37 0.67 7.36 -26.33
N ALA A 38 0.20 6.74 -25.24
CA ALA A 38 0.36 7.30 -23.90
C ALA A 38 1.75 7.00 -23.35
N ASP A 39 2.48 8.04 -22.97
CA ASP A 39 3.66 7.91 -22.11
C ASP A 39 3.21 8.03 -20.64
N MET A 40 3.28 6.93 -19.90
CA MET A 40 2.89 6.88 -18.49
C MET A 40 4.12 6.99 -17.56
N THR A 41 5.30 7.27 -18.10
CA THR A 41 6.57 7.33 -17.35
C THR A 41 6.95 8.75 -16.92
N THR A 42 6.27 9.77 -17.48
CA THR A 42 6.42 11.18 -17.16
C THR A 42 5.17 11.74 -16.50
N ALA A 43 5.30 12.78 -15.69
CA ALA A 43 4.16 13.41 -15.01
C ALA A 43 3.21 14.06 -16.03
N GLU A 44 3.77 14.72 -17.05
CA GLU A 44 3.04 15.37 -18.13
C GLU A 44 2.28 14.34 -18.98
N GLY A 45 2.95 13.23 -19.35
CA GLY A 45 2.34 12.16 -20.12
C GLY A 45 1.21 11.47 -19.37
N LEU A 46 1.39 11.21 -18.07
CA LEU A 46 0.36 10.66 -17.19
C LEU A 46 -0.87 11.56 -17.13
N ALA A 47 -0.67 12.87 -16.93
CA ALA A 47 -1.77 13.84 -16.89
C ALA A 47 -2.52 13.91 -18.24
N ALA A 48 -1.81 13.91 -19.36
CA ALA A 48 -2.40 13.91 -20.70
C ALA A 48 -3.16 12.59 -21.02
N ALA A 49 -2.72 11.47 -20.45
CA ALA A 49 -3.36 10.19 -20.62
C ALA A 49 -4.61 10.00 -19.74
N MET A 50 -4.71 10.72 -18.61
CA MET A 50 -5.77 10.54 -17.61
C MET A 50 -7.20 10.49 -18.17
N PRO A 51 -7.62 11.38 -19.10
CA PRO A 51 -8.96 11.35 -19.67
C PRO A 51 -9.25 10.09 -20.51
N ARG A 52 -8.19 9.38 -20.94
CA ARG A 52 -8.26 8.15 -21.76
C ARG A 52 -8.22 6.88 -20.90
N LEU A 53 -7.99 6.99 -19.59
CA LEU A 53 -7.92 5.84 -18.70
C LEU A 53 -9.31 5.39 -18.27
N GLY A 54 -9.71 4.19 -18.70
CA GLY A 54 -10.86 3.48 -18.13
C GLY A 54 -10.55 2.81 -16.78
N ALA A 55 -11.58 2.37 -16.06
CA ALA A 55 -11.50 1.76 -14.72
C ALA A 55 -10.45 0.63 -14.60
N ARG A 56 -10.27 -0.17 -15.65
CA ARG A 56 -9.27 -1.27 -15.67
C ARG A 56 -7.84 -0.80 -15.38
N HIS A 57 -7.47 0.41 -15.78
CA HIS A 57 -6.09 0.93 -15.61
C HIS A 57 -5.81 1.31 -14.14
N PHE A 58 -6.84 1.37 -13.31
CA PHE A 58 -6.74 1.68 -11.88
C PHE A 58 -6.70 0.42 -10.99
N VAL A 59 -6.89 -0.77 -11.56
CA VAL A 59 -6.86 -2.04 -10.81
C VAL A 59 -5.49 -2.27 -10.18
N PHE A 60 -4.40 -2.11 -10.94
CA PHE A 60 -3.05 -2.33 -10.43
C PHE A 60 -2.59 -1.27 -9.43
N PRO A 61 -2.83 0.03 -9.64
CA PRO A 61 -2.61 1.03 -8.60
C PRO A 61 -3.33 0.71 -7.29
N PHE A 62 -4.62 0.36 -7.34
CA PHE A 62 -5.38 -0.06 -6.15
C PHE A 62 -4.75 -1.28 -5.47
N LEU A 63 -4.43 -2.32 -6.24
CA LEU A 63 -3.81 -3.54 -5.71
C LEU A 63 -2.43 -3.25 -5.11
N ALA A 64 -1.63 -2.38 -5.73
CA ALA A 64 -0.32 -1.97 -5.22
C ALA A 64 -0.44 -1.31 -3.85
N HIS A 65 -1.41 -0.40 -3.68
CA HIS A 65 -1.69 0.25 -2.40
C HIS A 65 -2.24 -0.75 -1.38
N ALA A 66 -3.22 -1.56 -1.77
CA ALA A 66 -3.92 -2.50 -0.90
C ALA A 66 -3.01 -3.62 -0.39
N LEU A 67 -2.38 -4.35 -1.31
CA LEU A 67 -1.51 -5.48 -0.98
C LEU A 67 -0.16 -5.02 -0.41
N GLY A 68 0.32 -3.85 -0.82
CA GLY A 68 1.47 -3.19 -0.18
C GLY A 68 1.20 -2.89 1.30
N THR A 69 0.07 -2.27 1.61
CA THR A 69 -0.30 -1.96 3.00
C THR A 69 -0.53 -3.23 3.82
N LEU A 70 -1.25 -4.22 3.26
CA LEU A 70 -1.50 -5.50 3.92
C LEU A 70 -0.20 -6.22 4.28
N SER A 71 0.68 -6.39 3.29
CA SER A 71 1.95 -7.11 3.47
C SER A 71 2.89 -6.38 4.41
N GLY A 72 2.95 -5.05 4.33
CA GLY A 72 3.76 -4.22 5.24
C GLY A 72 3.27 -4.29 6.69
N ALA A 73 1.96 -4.15 6.92
CA ALA A 73 1.38 -4.27 8.25
C ALA A 73 1.57 -5.67 8.84
N LEU A 74 1.36 -6.72 8.04
CA LEU A 74 1.60 -8.12 8.45
C LEU A 74 3.07 -8.35 8.82
N ALA A 75 4.01 -7.92 7.97
CA ALA A 75 5.44 -8.07 8.24
C ALA A 75 5.86 -7.34 9.52
N ALA A 76 5.38 -6.09 9.71
CA ALA A 76 5.63 -5.32 10.92
C ALA A 76 5.08 -6.04 12.17
N TYR A 77 3.86 -6.56 12.09
CA TYR A 77 3.25 -7.32 13.18
C TYR A 77 4.09 -8.55 13.56
N LEU A 78 4.57 -9.32 12.58
CA LEU A 78 5.33 -10.56 12.82
C LEU A 78 6.75 -10.28 13.35
N VAL A 79 7.37 -9.17 12.95
CA VAL A 79 8.72 -8.82 13.39
C VAL A 79 8.74 -8.18 14.78
N ALA A 80 7.75 -7.35 15.11
CA ALA A 80 7.71 -6.58 16.36
C ALA A 80 7.91 -7.46 17.61
N ALA A 81 8.62 -6.95 18.62
CA ALA A 81 8.78 -7.64 19.90
C ALA A 81 7.54 -7.45 20.79
N SER A 82 7.07 -6.21 20.90
CA SER A 82 5.94 -5.74 21.70
C SER A 82 5.14 -4.70 20.90
N TRP A 83 3.99 -4.23 21.42
CA TRP A 83 3.15 -3.23 20.74
C TRP A 83 2.79 -3.61 19.28
N ARG A 84 2.68 -4.92 19.01
CA ARG A 84 2.57 -5.47 17.64
C ARG A 84 1.42 -4.87 16.86
N LEU A 85 0.25 -4.71 17.51
CA LEU A 85 -0.93 -4.07 16.92
C LEU A 85 -0.66 -2.61 16.57
N GLY A 86 -0.13 -1.84 17.52
CA GLY A 86 0.18 -0.42 17.32
C GLY A 86 1.20 -0.21 16.20
N ILE A 87 2.25 -1.04 16.13
CA ILE A 87 3.27 -0.98 15.09
C ILE A 87 2.71 -1.33 13.72
N ALA A 88 1.88 -2.37 13.61
CA ALA A 88 1.25 -2.74 12.35
C ALA A 88 0.32 -1.64 11.82
N HIS A 89 -0.48 -1.04 12.70
CA HIS A 89 -1.37 0.08 12.35
C HIS A 89 -0.58 1.37 12.04
N PHE A 90 0.55 1.60 12.71
CA PHE A 90 1.46 2.70 12.36
C PHE A 90 1.98 2.56 10.93
N VAL A 91 2.41 1.37 10.52
CA VAL A 91 2.79 1.12 9.12
C VAL A 91 1.61 1.33 8.18
N GLY A 92 0.41 0.89 8.54
CA GLY A 92 -0.81 1.21 7.78
C GLY A 92 -1.06 2.71 7.61
N ALA A 93 -0.90 3.49 8.68
CA ALA A 93 -1.04 4.95 8.66
C ALA A 93 0.05 5.62 7.81
N PHE A 94 1.28 5.09 7.83
CA PHE A 94 2.36 5.55 6.96
C PHE A 94 2.00 5.39 5.48
N PHE A 95 1.46 4.23 5.08
CA PHE A 95 0.99 4.02 3.70
C PHE A 95 -0.20 4.92 3.35
N LEU A 96 -1.15 5.10 4.27
CA LEU A 96 -2.27 6.04 4.07
C LEU A 96 -1.76 7.47 3.83
N ALA A 97 -0.78 7.94 4.61
CA ALA A 97 -0.20 9.26 4.41
C ALA A 97 0.44 9.38 3.01
N GLY A 98 1.12 8.33 2.55
CA GLY A 98 1.62 8.23 1.18
C GLY A 98 0.51 8.27 0.13
N GLY A 99 -0.60 7.57 0.36
CA GLY A 99 -1.78 7.58 -0.52
C GLY A 99 -2.45 8.95 -0.61
N ILE A 100 -2.62 9.62 0.52
CA ILE A 100 -3.13 10.99 0.58
C ILE A 100 -2.21 11.91 -0.22
N ALA A 101 -0.90 11.85 0.01
CA ALA A 101 0.07 12.64 -0.75
C ALA A 101 -0.03 12.35 -2.27
N ALA A 102 -0.08 11.08 -2.66
CA ALA A 102 -0.23 10.69 -4.05
C ALA A 102 -1.51 11.25 -4.69
N SER A 103 -2.63 11.31 -3.97
CA SER A 103 -3.89 11.87 -4.48
C SER A 103 -3.84 13.37 -4.81
N PHE A 104 -2.90 14.11 -4.19
CA PHE A 104 -2.65 15.51 -4.52
C PHE A 104 -1.61 15.68 -5.63
N MET A 105 -0.75 14.69 -5.85
CA MET A 105 0.35 14.75 -6.81
C MET A 105 -0.03 14.17 -8.18
N ILE A 106 -0.88 13.15 -8.21
CA ILE A 106 -1.24 12.41 -9.41
C ILE A 106 -2.73 12.66 -9.69
N PRO A 107 -3.08 13.29 -10.82
CA PRO A 107 -4.48 13.43 -11.22
C PRO A 107 -5.17 12.06 -11.25
N ALA A 108 -6.34 11.94 -10.66
CA ALA A 108 -7.14 10.72 -10.75
C ALA A 108 -8.64 11.04 -10.60
N PRO A 109 -9.53 10.18 -11.12
CA PRO A 109 -10.97 10.35 -10.92
C PRO A 109 -11.33 10.31 -9.43
N ALA A 110 -12.25 11.18 -9.00
CA ALA A 110 -12.66 11.27 -7.60
C ALA A 110 -13.17 9.94 -7.01
N TRP A 111 -13.87 9.13 -7.81
CA TRP A 111 -14.33 7.80 -7.39
C TRP A 111 -13.17 6.86 -7.04
N PHE A 112 -12.07 6.96 -7.79
CA PHE A 112 -10.89 6.12 -7.57
C PHE A 112 -10.16 6.57 -6.30
N ILE A 113 -9.94 7.88 -6.15
CA ILE A 113 -9.33 8.44 -4.93
C ILE A 113 -10.12 8.02 -3.70
N ALA A 114 -11.45 8.14 -3.74
CA ALA A 114 -12.31 7.72 -2.63
C ALA A 114 -12.20 6.22 -2.34
N LEU A 115 -12.29 5.37 -3.38
CA LEU A 115 -12.14 3.92 -3.23
C LEU A 115 -10.79 3.56 -2.60
N ASP A 116 -9.71 4.14 -3.12
CA ASP A 116 -8.35 3.85 -2.72
C ASP A 116 -8.09 4.27 -1.28
N LEU A 117 -8.37 5.53 -0.91
CA LEU A 117 -8.16 6.03 0.45
C LEU A 117 -9.00 5.27 1.49
N LEU A 118 -10.22 4.89 1.15
CA LEU A 118 -11.12 4.20 2.09
C LEU A 118 -10.79 2.71 2.23
N ALA A 119 -10.37 2.03 1.16
CA ALA A 119 -10.26 0.57 1.15
C ALA A 119 -8.83 0.03 1.13
N ALA A 120 -7.86 0.73 0.54
CA ALA A 120 -6.52 0.21 0.30
C ALA A 120 -5.59 0.31 1.53
N TYR A 121 -5.90 1.15 2.52
CA TYR A 121 -4.98 1.44 3.61
C TYR A 121 -5.45 0.89 4.96
N VAL A 122 -6.38 1.57 5.63
CA VAL A 122 -6.83 1.20 6.98
C VAL A 122 -7.43 -0.22 7.01
N PRO A 123 -8.33 -0.60 6.09
CA PRO A 123 -8.87 -1.97 6.09
C PRO A 123 -7.81 -3.03 5.82
N MET A 124 -6.82 -2.74 4.97
CA MET A 124 -5.76 -3.68 4.63
C MET A 124 -4.73 -3.82 5.74
N ALA A 125 -4.41 -2.74 6.45
CA ALA A 125 -3.58 -2.79 7.66
C ALA A 125 -4.26 -3.61 8.76
N TRP A 126 -5.58 -3.41 8.95
CA TRP A 126 -6.39 -4.23 9.85
C TRP A 126 -6.38 -5.71 9.45
N LEU A 127 -6.59 -6.03 8.16
CA LEU A 127 -6.58 -7.40 7.66
C LEU A 127 -5.21 -8.06 7.84
N GLY A 128 -4.13 -7.37 7.48
CA GLY A 128 -2.76 -7.83 7.70
C GLY A 128 -2.46 -8.10 9.18
N THR A 129 -2.96 -7.23 10.06
CA THR A 129 -2.86 -7.42 11.51
C THR A 129 -3.63 -8.66 11.99
N ARG A 130 -4.87 -8.88 11.50
CA ARG A 130 -5.69 -10.05 11.85
C ARG A 130 -5.05 -11.38 11.42
N ILE A 131 -4.42 -11.39 10.25
CA ILE A 131 -3.62 -12.54 9.79
C ILE A 131 -2.45 -12.74 10.75
N GLY A 132 -1.74 -11.67 11.09
CA GLY A 132 -0.64 -11.69 12.05
C GLY A 132 -1.04 -12.25 13.42
N GLU A 133 -2.18 -11.85 13.97
CA GLU A 133 -2.71 -12.36 15.23
C GLU A 133 -2.96 -13.87 15.20
N ARG A 134 -3.46 -14.42 14.09
CA ARG A 134 -3.64 -15.87 13.94
C ARG A 134 -2.32 -16.63 13.82
N MET A 135 -1.32 -16.03 13.18
CA MET A 135 0.01 -16.64 13.03
C MET A 135 0.84 -16.54 14.32
N ARG A 136 0.70 -15.44 15.05
CA ARG A 136 1.44 -15.17 16.29
C ARG A 136 0.55 -14.38 17.26
N PRO A 137 -0.26 -15.07 18.06
CA PRO A 137 -1.12 -14.43 19.05
C PRO A 137 -0.33 -13.49 19.96
N ALA A 138 -0.93 -12.35 20.29
CA ALA A 138 -0.42 -11.53 21.38
C ALA A 138 -0.50 -12.37 22.67
N ALA A 139 0.54 -12.31 23.51
CA ALA A 139 0.50 -13.02 24.78
C ALA A 139 -0.70 -12.47 25.59
N THR A 140 -1.65 -13.33 25.93
CA THR A 140 -2.68 -13.01 26.92
C THR A 140 -1.98 -12.88 28.26
N THR A 141 -1.79 -11.64 28.72
CA THR A 141 -1.40 -11.33 30.10
C THR A 141 -2.48 -11.73 31.08
#